data_AF-A0A4S2H6B0-F1
#
_entry.id   AF-A0A4S2H6B0-F1
#
_cell.length_a   1.000
_cell.length_b   1.000
_cell.length_c   1.000
_cell.angle_alpha   90.00
_cell.angle_beta   90.00
_cell.angle_gamma   90.00
#
_symmetry.space_group_name_H-M   'P 1'
#
loop_
_entity.id
_entity.type
_entity.pdbx_description
1 polymer ?
#
loop_
_entity_poly.entity_id
_entity_poly.type
_entity_poly.pdbx_seq_one_letter_code
_entity_poly.pdbx_strand_id
1 'polypeptide(L)'
;TPGMSLGALSPEAHGALNIAMNRLGARSVSGEGGEDRARDTLHANGDDENSRVKQIASGRFGVTAEYLHKCTEVEIKVAQGAKPGEGGQLPGFKVNAYIAKLRHATPGP
;
A
#
# COMPACT_ATOMS: atom_id res chain seq x y z
N THR A 1 -9.33 7.66 1.25
CA THR A 1 -9.90 6.30 1.35
C THR A 1 -9.12 5.53 2.39
N PRO A 2 -9.75 4.56 3.08
CA PRO A 2 -9.08 3.75 4.10
C PRO A 2 -7.89 2.94 3.57
N GLY A 3 -7.04 2.44 4.48
CA GLY A 3 -5.91 1.59 4.14
C GLY A 3 -6.34 0.19 3.72
N MET A 4 -6.11 -0.15 2.45
CA MET A 4 -6.34 -1.48 1.90
C MET A 4 -5.09 -1.92 1.16
N SER A 5 -4.42 -2.97 1.63
CA SER A 5 -3.08 -3.31 1.14
C SER A 5 -3.07 -3.74 -0.32
N LEU A 6 -2.05 -3.31 -1.06
CA LEU A 6 -1.63 -3.97 -2.30
C LEU A 6 -1.33 -5.45 -2.03
N GLY A 7 -2.02 -6.34 -2.76
CA GLY A 7 -2.08 -7.78 -2.49
C GLY A 7 -3.44 -8.23 -1.95
N ALA A 8 -4.07 -7.45 -1.05
CA ALA A 8 -5.49 -7.66 -0.73
C ALA A 8 -6.35 -7.21 -1.91
N LEU A 9 -6.10 -6.01 -2.41
CA LEU A 9 -6.61 -5.50 -3.68
C LEU A 9 -5.64 -5.81 -4.83
N SER A 10 -6.15 -5.78 -6.07
CA SER A 10 -5.31 -5.82 -7.27
C SER A 10 -4.53 -4.50 -7.44
N PRO A 11 -3.42 -4.51 -8.22
CA PRO A 11 -2.68 -3.28 -8.53
C PRO A 11 -3.53 -2.20 -9.19
N GLU A 12 -4.46 -2.58 -10.06
CA GLU A 12 -5.36 -1.70 -10.79
C GLU A 12 -6.37 -1.06 -9.84
N ALA A 13 -6.99 -1.84 -8.97
CA ALA A 13 -7.95 -1.33 -7.99
C ALA A 13 -7.26 -0.37 -6.99
N HIS A 14 -6.06 -0.72 -6.52
CA HIS A 14 -5.28 0.12 -5.61
C HIS A 14 -4.86 1.43 -6.29
N GLY A 15 -4.32 1.36 -7.51
CA GLY A 15 -3.93 2.53 -8.29
C GLY A 15 -5.11 3.45 -8.61
N ALA A 16 -6.25 2.89 -9.02
CA ALA A 16 -7.45 3.66 -9.32
C ALA A 16 -7.94 4.49 -8.12
N LEU A 17 -7.90 3.92 -6.91
CA LEU A 17 -8.24 4.66 -5.68
C LEU A 17 -7.25 5.80 -5.42
N ASN A 18 -5.95 5.56 -5.61
CA ASN A 18 -4.92 6.58 -5.40
C ASN A 18 -5.09 7.75 -6.38
N ILE A 19 -5.21 7.46 -7.67
CA ILE A 19 -5.43 8.46 -8.72
C ILE A 19 -6.69 9.27 -8.42
N ALA A 20 -7.80 8.60 -8.12
CA ALA A 20 -9.06 9.27 -7.84
C ALA A 20 -8.94 10.23 -6.64
N MET A 21 -8.34 9.77 -5.54
CA MET A 21 -8.17 10.61 -4.36
C MET A 21 -7.21 11.78 -4.59
N ASN A 22 -6.11 11.55 -5.32
CA ASN A 22 -5.14 12.60 -5.64
C ASN A 22 -5.73 13.67 -6.57
N ARG A 23 -6.53 13.28 -7.57
CA ARG A 23 -7.27 14.21 -8.44
C ARG A 23 -8.25 15.08 -7.65
N LEU A 24 -8.86 14.53 -6.60
CA LEU A 24 -9.77 15.26 -5.71
C LEU A 24 -9.04 16.13 -4.67
N GLY A 25 -7.70 16.10 -4.63
CA GLY A 25 -6.92 16.74 -3.56
C GLY A 25 -7.11 16.09 -2.18
N ALA A 26 -7.75 14.92 -2.14
CA ALA A 26 -7.98 14.15 -0.93
C ALA A 26 -6.81 13.17 -0.69
N ARG A 27 -6.96 12.26 0.29
CA ARG A 27 -5.91 11.30 0.67
C ARG A 27 -6.38 9.87 0.51
N SER A 28 -5.52 9.02 -0.02
CA SER A 28 -5.60 7.56 0.08
C SER A 28 -4.50 7.03 0.98
N VAL A 29 -4.74 5.85 1.57
CA VAL A 29 -3.82 5.18 2.49
C VAL A 29 -3.31 3.89 1.82
N SER A 30 -1.99 3.66 1.83
CA SER A 30 -1.34 2.52 1.15
C SER A 30 -1.77 1.13 1.67
N GLY A 31 -2.30 1.08 2.89
CA GLY A 31 -2.48 -0.15 3.63
C GLY A 31 -1.15 -0.82 4.03
N GLU A 32 -1.24 -2.06 4.52
CA GLU A 32 -0.15 -2.82 5.16
C GLU A 32 0.88 -3.44 4.20
N GLY A 33 0.72 -3.26 2.89
CA GLY A 33 1.37 -4.08 1.88
C GLY A 33 2.69 -3.55 1.33
N GLY A 34 3.12 -2.36 1.75
CA GLY A 34 4.11 -1.56 1.02
C GLY A 34 3.50 -0.91 -0.22
N GLU A 35 4.33 -0.21 -0.97
CA GLU A 35 3.94 0.42 -2.24
C GLU A 35 5.09 0.36 -3.24
N ASP A 36 4.74 0.35 -4.52
CA ASP A 36 5.71 0.28 -5.60
C ASP A 36 6.35 1.65 -5.84
N ARG A 37 7.69 1.70 -5.85
CA ARG A 37 8.48 2.91 -6.13
C ARG A 37 8.15 3.51 -7.49
N ALA A 38 7.69 2.72 -8.46
CA ALA A 38 7.25 3.25 -9.75
C ALA A 38 6.08 4.25 -9.62
N ARG A 39 5.33 4.20 -8.52
CA ARG A 39 4.20 5.12 -8.23
C ARG A 39 4.65 6.46 -7.66
N ASP A 40 5.94 6.62 -7.32
CA ASP A 40 6.48 7.89 -6.79
C ASP A 40 6.58 9.00 -7.84
N THR A 41 6.31 8.68 -9.09
CA THR A 41 6.37 9.58 -10.24
C THR A 41 5.03 9.64 -10.94
N LEU A 42 4.65 10.83 -11.40
CA LEU A 42 3.45 11.02 -12.18
C LEU A 42 3.51 10.24 -13.49
N HIS A 43 2.36 9.72 -13.89
CA HIS A 43 2.16 9.16 -15.21
C HIS A 43 2.24 10.29 -16.26
N ALA A 44 2.46 9.92 -17.53
CA ALA A 44 2.56 10.89 -18.63
C ALA A 44 1.30 11.76 -18.80
N ASN A 45 0.14 11.26 -18.37
CA ASN A 45 -1.13 11.99 -18.37
C ASN A 45 -1.36 12.87 -17.12
N GLY A 46 -0.37 12.95 -16.22
CA GLY A 46 -0.43 13.70 -14.97
C GLY A 46 -1.08 12.96 -13.80
N ASP A 47 -1.48 11.69 -13.97
CA ASP A 47 -2.04 10.91 -12.87
C ASP A 47 -1.00 10.55 -11.82
N ASP A 48 -1.42 10.62 -10.56
CA ASP A 48 -0.59 10.30 -9.39
C ASP A 48 -1.13 9.02 -8.72
N GLU A 49 -0.39 7.92 -8.87
CA GLU A 49 -0.69 6.65 -8.21
C GLU A 49 -0.12 6.54 -6.79
N ASN A 50 0.60 7.54 -6.28
CA ASN A 50 1.20 7.52 -4.95
C ASN A 50 0.13 7.71 -3.85
N SER A 51 0.05 6.82 -2.86
CA SER A 51 -0.78 7.07 -1.68
C SER A 51 -0.16 8.17 -0.79
N ARG A 52 -0.93 9.20 -0.45
CA ARG A 52 -0.47 10.30 0.41
C ARG A 52 -0.25 9.91 1.87
N VAL A 53 -0.95 8.88 2.33
CA VAL A 53 -0.76 8.31 3.68
C VAL A 53 -0.12 6.94 3.54
N LYS A 54 0.98 6.74 4.26
CA LYS A 54 1.73 5.48 4.28
C LYS A 54 1.54 4.79 5.62
N GLN A 55 1.20 3.51 5.58
CA GLN A 55 0.82 2.78 6.76
C GLN A 55 1.96 1.89 7.27
N ILE A 56 2.20 1.95 8.58
CA ILE A 56 3.18 1.14 9.29
C ILE A 56 2.45 0.15 10.19
N ALA A 57 2.34 -1.11 9.75
CA ALA A 57 1.69 -2.22 10.47
C ALA A 57 2.70 -3.28 10.90
N SER A 58 2.31 -4.22 11.77
CA SER A 58 3.23 -5.11 12.49
C SER A 58 4.29 -5.81 11.64
N GLY A 59 3.93 -6.28 10.44
CA GLY A 59 4.85 -6.95 9.51
C GLY A 59 5.86 -6.02 8.81
N ARG A 60 5.69 -4.70 8.89
CA ARG A 60 6.54 -3.66 8.27
C ARG A 60 6.84 -3.91 6.79
N PHE A 61 5.95 -4.59 6.08
CA PHE A 61 6.14 -4.93 4.67
C PHE A 61 6.31 -3.67 3.82
N GLY A 62 7.38 -3.65 3.00
CA GLY A 62 7.72 -2.54 2.11
C GLY A 62 8.05 -1.21 2.82
N VAL A 63 8.20 -1.21 4.15
CA VAL A 63 8.58 -0.02 4.90
C VAL A 63 10.08 0.21 4.72
N THR A 64 10.41 1.22 3.92
CA THR A 64 11.78 1.67 3.64
C THR A 64 11.91 3.16 3.94
N ALA A 65 13.14 3.67 4.01
CA ALA A 65 13.36 5.11 4.19
C ALA A 65 12.72 5.94 3.07
N GLU A 66 12.79 5.45 1.82
CA GLU A 66 12.16 6.10 0.67
C GLU A 66 10.64 6.05 0.76
N TYR A 67 10.06 4.90 1.10
CA TYR A 67 8.62 4.78 1.32
C TYR A 67 8.10 5.79 2.35
N LEU A 68 8.81 5.98 3.46
CA LEU A 68 8.45 6.96 4.50
C LEU A 68 8.63 8.41 4.04
N HIS A 69 9.58 8.67 3.15
CA HIS A 69 9.79 9.99 2.57
C HIS A 69 8.74 10.35 1.50
N LYS A 70 8.10 9.35 0.88
CA LYS A 70 7.15 9.51 -0.22
C LYS A 70 5.71 9.66 0.24
N CYS A 71 5.49 10.42 1.31
CA CYS A 71 4.17 10.62 1.89
C CYS A 71 4.02 11.98 2.57
N THR A 72 2.77 12.36 2.84
CA THR A 72 2.44 13.55 3.65
C THR A 72 2.03 13.18 5.06
N GLU A 73 1.72 11.91 5.30
CA GLU A 73 1.26 11.41 6.60
C GLU A 73 1.66 9.94 6.76
N VAL A 74 1.99 9.58 8.00
CA VAL A 74 2.28 8.20 8.40
C VAL A 74 1.18 7.73 9.36
N GLU A 75 0.56 6.60 9.03
CA GLU A 75 -0.43 5.95 9.88
C GLU A 75 0.21 4.77 10.62
N ILE A 76 0.24 4.80 11.94
CA ILE A 76 0.64 3.65 12.76
C ILE A 76 -0.58 2.75 12.96
N LYS A 77 -0.62 1.62 12.26
CA LYS A 77 -1.72 0.67 12.41
C LYS A 77 -1.49 -0.22 13.63
N VAL A 78 -2.22 0.08 14.70
CA VAL A 78 -2.25 -0.72 15.93
C VAL A 78 -3.21 -1.91 15.77
N ALA A 79 -4.39 -1.68 15.19
CA ALA A 79 -5.43 -2.70 15.03
C ALA A 79 -6.38 -2.36 13.86
N GLN A 80 -7.31 -3.26 13.54
CA GLN A 80 -8.44 -2.98 12.65
C GLN A 80 -9.75 -3.57 13.19
N GLY A 81 -10.88 -2.94 12.89
CA GLY A 81 -12.19 -3.35 13.41
C GLY A 81 -12.60 -4.78 13.04
N ALA A 82 -12.18 -5.30 11.87
CA ALA A 82 -12.53 -6.65 11.44
C ALA A 82 -11.84 -7.77 12.27
N LYS A 83 -10.69 -7.48 12.88
CA LYS A 83 -9.93 -8.41 13.73
C LYS A 83 -9.00 -7.63 14.65
N PRO A 84 -9.49 -7.10 15.78
CA PRO A 84 -8.74 -6.16 16.60
C PRO A 84 -7.56 -6.78 17.36
N GLY A 85 -7.60 -8.09 17.63
CA GLY A 85 -6.54 -8.81 18.35
C GLY A 85 -5.45 -9.43 17.47
N GLU A 86 -5.50 -9.22 16.16
CA GLU A 86 -4.63 -9.90 15.18
C GLU A 86 -4.08 -8.94 14.12
N GLY A 87 -3.02 -9.37 13.43
CA GLY A 87 -2.45 -8.66 12.28
C GLY A 87 -3.15 -8.96 10.95
N GLY A 88 -2.76 -8.24 9.89
CA GLY A 88 -3.17 -8.52 8.53
C GLY A 88 -2.83 -9.94 8.07
N GLN A 89 -3.61 -10.49 7.15
CA GLN A 89 -3.38 -11.80 6.55
C GLN A 89 -3.48 -11.68 5.04
N LEU A 90 -2.57 -12.34 4.32
CA LEU A 90 -2.64 -12.48 2.86
C LEU A 90 -2.40 -13.95 2.53
N PRO A 91 -3.33 -14.65 1.86
CA PRO A 91 -3.13 -16.04 1.44
C PRO A 91 -1.89 -16.20 0.56
N GLY A 92 -1.16 -17.31 0.74
CA GLY A 92 0.12 -17.56 0.04
C GLY A 92 0.02 -17.43 -1.47
N PHE A 93 -1.02 -18.01 -2.10
CA PHE A 93 -1.23 -17.93 -3.55
C PHE A 93 -1.47 -16.51 -4.10
N LYS A 94 -1.73 -15.51 -3.24
CA LYS A 94 -1.80 -14.10 -3.63
C LYS A 94 -0.45 -13.39 -3.54
N VAL A 95 0.56 -14.02 -2.92
CA VAL A 95 1.94 -13.53 -2.82
C VAL A 95 2.70 -13.92 -4.09
N ASN A 96 2.26 -13.40 -5.23
CA ASN A 96 2.97 -13.56 -6.49
C ASN A 96 4.34 -12.85 -6.46
N ALA A 97 5.17 -13.02 -7.49
CA ALA A 97 6.51 -12.43 -7.55
C ALA A 97 6.52 -10.90 -7.36
N TYR A 98 5.48 -10.21 -7.86
CA TYR A 98 5.32 -8.77 -7.69
C TYR A 98 5.09 -8.38 -6.22
N ILE A 99 4.11 -9.00 -5.57
CA ILE A 99 3.82 -8.76 -4.14
C ILE A 99 5.00 -9.19 -3.26
N ALA A 100 5.63 -10.33 -3.55
CA ALA A 100 6.78 -10.83 -2.83
C ALA A 100 7.95 -9.82 -2.87
N LYS A 101 8.25 -9.28 -4.05
CA LYS A 101 9.29 -8.25 -4.24
C LYS A 101 8.99 -6.99 -3.43
N LEU A 102 7.77 -6.47 -3.49
CA LEU A 102 7.34 -5.29 -2.74
C LEU A 102 7.48 -5.47 -1.23
N ARG A 103 7.18 -6.68 -0.75
CA ARG A 103 7.17 -7.00 0.68
C ARG A 103 8.52 -7.49 1.20
N HIS A 104 9.52 -7.66 0.35
CA HIS A 104 10.77 -8.37 0.67
C HIS A 104 10.51 -9.77 1.27
N ALA A 105 9.52 -10.46 0.72
CA ALA A 105 9.06 -11.77 1.17
C ALA A 105 9.34 -12.85 0.12
N THR A 106 9.19 -14.10 0.51
CA THR A 106 9.25 -15.24 -0.41
C THR A 106 7.96 -15.31 -1.24
N PRO A 107 8.03 -15.56 -2.56
CA PRO A 107 6.84 -15.88 -3.35
C PRO A 107 6.08 -17.08 -2.77
N GLY A 108 4.76 -17.01 -2.83
CA GLY A 108 3.90 -18.09 -2.38
C GLY A 108 3.78 -19.23 -3.40
N PRO A 109 3.14 -20.34 -2.98
CA PRO A 109 2.85 -21.48 -3.85
C PRO A 109 1.82 -21.16 -4.94
#